data_AF-A0A964DAG1-F1
#
_entry.id   AF-A0A964DAG1-F1
#
_cell.length_a   1.000
_cell.length_b   1.000
_cell.length_c   1.000
_cell.angle_alpha   90.00
_cell.angle_beta   90.00
_cell.angle_gamma   90.00
#
_symmetry.space_group_name_H-M   'P 1'
#
loop_
_entity.id
_entity.type
_entity.pdbx_description
1 polymer ?
#
loop_
_entity_poly.entity_id
_entity_poly.type
_entity_poly.pdbx_seq_one_letter_code
_entity_poly.pdbx_strand_id
1 'polypeptide(L)'
;MQEITEDELEAMIDRRPSVREAKVADHELMVKALEHPIRRKIIKAIGVFGKKRSELQKEVDVNDAMLNFQADFLTKGNYLKIEDDNYRLTDRGLVLLSNIPK
;
A
#
# COMPACT_ATOMS: atom_id res chain seq x y z
N MET A 1 -12.28 34.65 13.30
CA MET A 1 -11.24 33.64 13.00
C MET A 1 -10.06 34.00 13.87
N GLN A 2 -9.60 33.10 14.75
CA GLN A 2 -8.32 33.32 15.43
C GLN A 2 -7.21 33.24 14.38
N GLU A 3 -6.33 34.24 14.35
CA GLU A 3 -5.10 34.18 13.55
C GLU A 3 -4.14 33.20 14.22
N ILE A 4 -3.74 32.17 13.49
CA ILE A 4 -2.73 31.19 13.93
C ILE A 4 -1.37 31.85 13.74
N THR A 5 -0.56 31.89 14.79
CA THR A 5 0.80 32.45 14.72
C THR A 5 1.75 31.52 13.95
N GLU A 6 2.86 32.06 13.42
CA GLU A 6 3.87 31.24 12.71
C GLU A 6 4.43 30.12 13.60
N ASP A 7 4.66 30.41 14.88
CA ASP A 7 5.15 29.42 15.86
C ASP A 7 4.12 28.29 16.13
N GLU A 8 2.82 28.63 16.17
CA GLU A 8 1.75 27.63 16.31
C GLU A 8 1.62 26.77 15.06
N LEU A 9 1.76 27.36 13.87
CA LEU A 9 1.73 26.64 12.61
C LEU A 9 2.92 25.67 12.51
N GLU A 10 4.11 26.10 12.89
CA GLU A 10 5.31 25.27 12.93
C GLU A 10 5.14 24.11 13.92
N ALA A 11 4.64 24.38 15.13
CA ALA A 11 4.36 23.35 16.13
C ALA A 11 3.29 22.33 15.67
N MET A 12 2.32 22.77 14.87
CA MET A 12 1.31 21.87 14.29
C MET A 12 1.89 20.98 13.18
N ILE A 13 2.85 21.48 12.41
CA ILE A 13 3.55 20.71 11.36
C ILE A 13 4.50 19.68 12.00
N ASP A 14 5.23 20.07 13.05
CA ASP A 14 6.21 19.21 13.73
C ASP A 14 5.60 18.22 14.74
N ARG A 15 4.30 18.36 15.00
CA ARG A 15 3.56 17.43 15.84
C ARG A 15 3.64 16.01 15.28
N ARG A 16 4.17 15.10 16.09
CA ARG A 16 4.06 13.66 15.84
C ARG A 16 2.62 13.19 16.10
N PRO A 17 2.08 12.28 15.28
CA PRO A 17 0.77 11.70 15.54
C PRO A 17 0.77 10.93 16.85
N SER A 18 -0.36 10.96 17.56
CA SER A 18 -0.58 10.07 18.70
C SER A 18 -0.63 8.61 18.24
N VAL A 19 -0.46 7.65 19.17
CA VAL A 19 -0.56 6.21 18.87
C VAL A 19 -1.91 5.86 18.26
N ARG A 20 -3.00 6.50 18.73
CA ARG A 20 -4.34 6.30 18.18
C ARG A 20 -4.44 6.80 16.74
N GLU A 21 -3.96 8.00 16.47
CA GLU A 21 -3.99 8.60 15.13
C GLU A 21 -3.16 7.79 14.14
N ALA A 22 -1.97 7.34 14.55
CA ALA A 22 -1.14 6.46 13.74
C ALA A 22 -1.86 5.15 13.39
N LYS A 23 -2.56 4.52 14.36
CA LYS A 23 -3.35 3.31 14.10
C LYS A 23 -4.52 3.55 13.15
N VAL A 24 -5.21 4.69 13.28
CA VAL A 24 -6.32 5.04 12.38
C VAL A 24 -5.79 5.24 10.96
N ALA A 25 -4.72 6.03 10.79
CA ALA A 25 -4.09 6.24 9.49
C ALA A 25 -3.61 4.93 8.86
N ASP A 26 -3.05 4.02 9.67
CA ASP A 26 -2.62 2.70 9.22
C ASP A 26 -3.79 1.84 8.72
N HIS A 27 -4.92 1.87 9.44
CA HIS A 27 -6.14 1.17 9.03
C HIS A 27 -6.74 1.77 7.74
N GLU A 28 -6.78 3.10 7.63
CA GLU A 28 -7.24 3.79 6.42
C GLU A 28 -6.37 3.43 5.21
N LEU A 29 -5.05 3.33 5.38
CA LEU A 29 -4.15 2.91 4.32
C LEU A 29 -4.44 1.47 3.88
N MET A 30 -4.74 0.58 4.83
CA MET A 30 -5.13 -0.81 4.56
C MET A 30 -6.44 -0.86 3.75
N VAL A 31 -7.45 -0.10 4.16
CA VAL A 31 -8.74 0.02 3.45
C VAL A 31 -8.52 0.53 2.04
N LYS A 32 -7.77 1.63 1.87
CA LYS A 32 -7.42 2.17 0.54
C LYS A 32 -6.71 1.12 -0.31
N ALA A 33 -5.77 0.34 0.24
CA ALA A 33 -5.10 -0.72 -0.50
C ALA A 33 -6.11 -1.73 -1.08
N LEU A 34 -7.10 -2.14 -0.28
CA LEU A 34 -8.10 -3.14 -0.62
C LEU A 34 -9.26 -2.61 -1.49
N GLU A 35 -9.59 -1.32 -1.47
CA GLU A 35 -10.69 -0.77 -2.28
C GLU A 35 -10.42 -0.81 -3.79
N HIS A 36 -9.14 -0.73 -4.21
CA HIS A 36 -8.80 -0.68 -5.63
C HIS A 36 -8.72 -2.08 -6.28
N PRO A 37 -9.47 -2.33 -7.36
CA PRO A 37 -9.58 -3.67 -7.96
C PRO A 37 -8.26 -4.22 -8.47
N ILE A 38 -7.43 -3.39 -9.12
CA ILE A 38 -6.12 -3.83 -9.63
C ILE A 38 -5.16 -4.21 -8.49
N ARG A 39 -5.17 -3.49 -7.36
CA ARG A 39 -4.32 -3.86 -6.22
C ARG A 39 -4.74 -5.20 -5.63
N ARG A 40 -6.05 -5.44 -5.50
CA ARG A 40 -6.56 -6.77 -5.08
C ARG A 40 -6.12 -7.86 -6.04
N LYS A 41 -6.20 -7.64 -7.36
CA LYS A 41 -5.71 -8.60 -8.37
C LYS A 41 -4.21 -8.86 -8.23
N ILE A 42 -3.40 -7.81 -8.09
CA ILE A 42 -1.95 -7.92 -7.86
C ILE A 42 -1.67 -8.75 -6.60
N ILE A 43 -2.31 -8.43 -5.46
CA ILE A 43 -2.12 -9.13 -4.19
C ILE A 43 -2.52 -10.62 -4.33
N LYS A 44 -3.68 -10.92 -4.94
CA LYS A 44 -4.11 -12.31 -5.18
C LYS A 44 -3.14 -13.07 -6.09
N ALA A 45 -2.68 -12.44 -7.18
CA ALA A 45 -1.79 -13.06 -8.14
C ALA A 45 -0.41 -13.37 -7.53
N ILE A 46 0.17 -12.43 -6.76
CA ILE A 46 1.45 -12.65 -6.07
C ILE A 46 1.34 -13.80 -5.06
N GLY A 47 0.26 -13.84 -4.29
CA GLY A 47 0.03 -14.88 -3.29
C GLY A 47 1.18 -14.99 -2.27
N VAL A 48 1.32 -16.18 -1.67
CA VAL A 48 2.35 -16.45 -0.64
C VAL A 48 3.74 -16.63 -1.25
N PHE A 49 3.83 -17.15 -2.48
CA PHE A 49 5.10 -17.58 -3.07
C PHE A 49 5.85 -16.47 -3.81
N GLY A 50 5.18 -15.37 -4.11
CA GLY A 50 5.70 -14.34 -4.99
C GLY A 50 5.47 -14.66 -6.46
N LYS A 51 5.77 -13.69 -7.34
CA LYS A 51 5.61 -13.83 -8.78
C LYS A 51 6.58 -12.94 -9.55
N LYS A 52 7.10 -13.42 -10.68
CA LYS A 52 7.92 -12.58 -11.57
C LYS A 52 7.08 -11.49 -12.23
N ARG A 53 7.69 -10.35 -12.55
CA ARG A 53 6.99 -9.20 -13.15
C ARG A 53 6.20 -9.58 -14.40
N SER A 54 6.82 -10.30 -15.33
CA SER A 54 6.21 -10.69 -16.61
C SER A 54 4.97 -11.58 -16.42
N GLU A 55 5.04 -12.53 -15.50
CA GLU A 55 3.92 -13.41 -15.14
C GLU A 55 2.80 -12.62 -14.46
N LEU A 56 3.16 -11.74 -13.53
CA LEU A 56 2.22 -10.90 -12.79
C LEU A 56 1.47 -9.95 -13.74
N GLN A 57 2.19 -9.30 -14.65
CA GLN A 57 1.61 -8.39 -15.63
C GLN A 57 0.59 -9.09 -16.51
N LYS A 58 0.94 -10.29 -17.00
CA LYS A 58 0.07 -11.12 -17.83
C LYS A 58 -1.18 -11.58 -17.09
N GLU A 59 -1.04 -11.97 -15.82
CA GLU A 59 -2.17 -12.47 -15.01
C GLU A 59 -3.13 -11.35 -14.59
N VAL A 60 -2.61 -10.17 -14.28
CA VAL A 60 -3.41 -9.01 -13.86
C VAL A 60 -4.04 -8.28 -15.07
N ASP A 61 -3.49 -8.51 -16.26
CA ASP A 61 -3.91 -7.91 -17.54
C ASP A 61 -3.85 -6.37 -17.52
N VAL A 62 -2.64 -5.85 -17.30
CA VAL A 62 -2.37 -4.41 -17.22
C VAL A 62 -1.06 -4.04 -17.92
N ASN A 63 -0.96 -2.79 -18.39
CA ASN A 63 0.29 -2.27 -18.94
C ASN A 63 1.32 -1.94 -17.84
N ASP A 64 2.56 -1.64 -18.25
CA ASP A 64 3.66 -1.34 -17.32
C ASP A 64 3.40 -0.14 -16.42
N ALA A 65 2.81 0.93 -16.97
CA ALA A 65 2.53 2.14 -16.21
C ALA A 65 1.54 1.85 -15.06
N MET A 66 0.47 1.11 -15.35
CA MET A 66 -0.52 0.72 -14.35
C MET A 66 0.07 -0.25 -13.32
N LEU A 67 0.84 -1.27 -13.76
CA LEU A 67 1.49 -2.20 -12.82
C LEU A 67 2.45 -1.45 -11.89
N ASN A 68 3.28 -0.56 -12.43
CA ASN A 68 4.25 0.22 -11.65
C ASN A 68 3.56 1.14 -10.65
N PHE A 69 2.53 1.87 -11.08
CA PHE A 69 1.82 2.80 -10.20
C PHE A 69 1.14 2.09 -9.03
N GLN A 70 0.50 0.95 -9.28
CA GLN A 70 -0.18 0.20 -8.22
C GLN A 70 0.82 -0.55 -7.33
N ALA A 71 1.92 -1.06 -7.88
CA ALA A 71 2.99 -1.67 -7.09
C ALA A 71 3.73 -0.66 -6.22
N ASP A 72 3.95 0.57 -6.70
CA ASP A 72 4.56 1.66 -5.94
C ASP A 72 3.72 2.01 -4.70
N PHE A 73 2.39 2.13 -4.87
CA PHE A 73 1.48 2.30 -3.74
C PHE A 73 1.64 1.19 -2.70
N LEU A 74 1.64 -0.08 -3.14
CA LEU A 74 1.78 -1.23 -2.24
C LEU A 74 3.15 -1.28 -1.56
N THR A 75 4.21 -0.86 -2.25
CA THR A 75 5.58 -0.81 -1.73
C THR A 75 5.72 0.29 -0.67
N LYS A 76 5.21 1.50 -0.95
CA LYS A 76 5.17 2.62 0.00
C LYS A 76 4.36 2.30 1.25
N GLY A 77 3.31 1.47 1.13
CA GLY A 77 2.54 0.96 2.26
C GLY A 77 3.15 -0.26 2.98
N ASN A 78 4.37 -0.68 2.60
CA ASN A 78 5.04 -1.87 3.12
C ASN A 78 4.21 -3.17 2.99
N TYR A 79 3.40 -3.29 1.94
CA TYR A 79 2.64 -4.50 1.62
C TYR A 79 3.36 -5.39 0.61
N LEU A 80 4.24 -4.80 -0.18
CA LEU A 80 4.94 -5.43 -1.28
C LEU A 80 6.44 -5.12 -1.17
N LYS A 81 7.28 -6.11 -1.47
CA LYS A 81 8.70 -5.94 -1.75
C LYS A 81 9.03 -6.53 -3.12
N ILE A 82 10.03 -5.95 -3.79
CA ILE A 82 10.50 -6.39 -5.09
C ILE A 82 11.99 -6.75 -4.96
N GLU A 83 12.34 -8.00 -5.24
CA GLU A 83 13.69 -8.54 -5.15
C GLU A 83 14.01 -9.27 -6.46
N ASP A 84 15.04 -8.86 -7.20
CA ASP A 84 15.44 -9.46 -8.49
C ASP A 84 14.27 -9.72 -9.45
N ASP A 85 13.45 -8.69 -9.67
CA ASP A 85 12.24 -8.71 -10.51
C ASP A 85 11.12 -9.66 -10.01
N ASN A 86 11.24 -10.15 -8.76
CA ASN A 86 10.25 -10.98 -8.11
C ASN A 86 9.44 -10.15 -7.09
N TYR A 87 8.14 -10.12 -7.29
CA TYR A 87 7.18 -9.42 -6.45
C TYR A 87 6.78 -10.36 -5.31
N ARG A 88 6.95 -9.93 -4.05
CA ARG A 88 6.62 -10.73 -2.86
C ARG A 88 5.82 -9.91 -1.87
N LEU A 89 4.75 -10.49 -1.33
CA LEU A 89 4.04 -9.88 -0.22
C LEU A 89 4.93 -9.89 1.03
N THR A 90 4.91 -8.79 1.78
CA THR A 90 5.44 -8.75 3.15
C THR A 90 4.46 -9.42 4.10
N ASP A 91 4.82 -9.59 5.38
CA ASP A 91 3.87 -10.07 6.40
C ASP A 91 2.58 -9.23 6.44
N ARG A 92 2.72 -7.91 6.29
CA ARG A 92 1.59 -6.98 6.20
C ARG A 92 0.78 -7.17 4.91
N GLY A 93 1.45 -7.45 3.80
CA GLY A 93 0.80 -7.81 2.53
C GLY A 93 0.00 -9.11 2.62
N LEU A 94 0.49 -10.10 3.38
CA LEU A 94 -0.23 -11.36 3.61
C LEU A 94 -1.52 -11.15 4.42
N VAL A 95 -1.54 -10.17 5.34
CA VAL A 95 -2.78 -9.74 6.00
C VAL A 95 -3.76 -9.15 5.00
N LEU A 96 -3.31 -8.38 3.99
CA LEU A 96 -4.22 -7.93 2.93
C LEU A 96 -4.82 -9.11 2.17
N LEU A 97 -3.98 -10.08 1.80
CA LEU A 97 -4.41 -11.28 1.07
C LEU A 97 -5.52 -12.04 1.82
N SER A 98 -5.39 -12.19 3.15
CA SER A 98 -6.42 -12.87 3.96
C SER A 98 -7.74 -12.12 4.04
N ASN A 99 -7.75 -10.81 3.74
CA ASN A 99 -8.94 -9.96 3.77
C ASN A 99 -9.58 -9.75 2.38
N ILE A 100 -9.04 -10.35 1.32
CA ILE A 100 -9.66 -10.32 -0.01
C ILE A 100 -10.62 -11.50 -0.16
N PRO A 101 -11.91 -11.27 -0.46
CA PRO A 101 -12.87 -12.35 -0.69
C PRO A 101 -12.42 -13.32 -1.79
N LYS A 102 -12.80 -14.59 -1.62
CA LYS A 102 -12.50 -15.67 -2.58
C LYS A 102 -13.04 -15.34 -3.95
#